data_AF-A0A7L4FBN7-F1
#
_entry.id   AF-A0A7L4FBN7-F1
#
_cell.length_a   1.000
_cell.length_b   1.000
_cell.length_c   1.000
_cell.angle_alpha   90.00
_cell.angle_beta   90.00
_cell.angle_gamma   90.00
#
_symmetry.space_group_name_H-M   'P 1'
#
loop_
_entity.id
_entity.type
_entity.pdbx_description
1 polymer ?
#
loop_
_entity_poly.entity_id
_entity_poly.type
_entity_poly.pdbx_seq_one_letter_code
_entity_poly.pdbx_strand_id
1 'polypeptide(L)'
;LTFSPMFSGRGFAFQRKQQIERQYRKLLKKRRKVPSQQDDQFTDTYPEHLKHLYLAEEEMLKKRRRAPDASVLSEEKLNKAEESVMTEGRSKKKTSNQKAKEEYEKIQAERARKKEEAEKRKQQREEAQRLYKQKKMEAYKIFSKKTKKGQPNLNLQMEFLLQKIQQNT
;
A
#
# COMPACT_ATOMS: atom_id res chain seq x y z
N LEU A 1 31.92 -58.76 15.25
CA LEU A 1 30.95 -57.70 15.63
C LEU A 1 31.43 -56.39 15.03
N THR A 2 30.85 -55.98 13.90
CA THR A 2 31.20 -54.73 13.21
C THR A 2 30.52 -53.56 13.94
N PHE A 3 31.32 -52.79 14.66
CA PHE A 3 30.84 -51.58 15.35
C PHE A 3 30.66 -50.48 14.31
N SER A 4 29.41 -50.18 13.93
CA SER A 4 29.09 -48.99 13.14
C SER A 4 29.22 -47.75 14.04
N PRO A 5 30.04 -46.73 13.71
CA PRO A 5 30.06 -45.53 14.51
C PRO A 5 28.76 -44.77 14.27
N MET A 6 27.93 -44.69 15.33
CA MET A 6 26.85 -43.71 15.41
C MET A 6 27.42 -42.34 15.07
N PHE A 7 26.90 -41.70 14.02
CA PHE A 7 27.16 -40.30 13.69
C PHE A 7 26.59 -39.36 14.77
N SER A 8 27.11 -39.43 15.99
CA SER A 8 26.77 -38.52 17.10
C SER A 8 27.68 -37.29 17.07
N GLY A 9 27.74 -36.60 15.92
CA GLY A 9 28.78 -35.60 15.66
C GLY A 9 28.33 -34.15 15.56
N ARG A 10 27.08 -33.81 15.89
CA ARG A 10 26.56 -32.44 15.66
C ARG A 10 25.87 -31.91 16.91
N GLY A 11 26.69 -31.43 17.85
CA GLY A 11 26.22 -30.76 19.07
C GLY A 11 25.47 -29.45 18.79
N PHE A 12 24.95 -28.83 19.85
CA PHE A 12 24.12 -27.63 19.80
C PHE A 12 24.71 -26.48 18.95
N ALA A 13 26.03 -26.26 19.03
CA ALA A 13 26.73 -25.25 18.25
C ALA A 13 26.59 -25.47 16.72
N PHE A 14 26.65 -26.72 16.28
CA PHE A 14 26.48 -27.06 14.87
C PHE A 14 25.05 -26.81 14.39
N GLN A 15 24.05 -27.20 15.20
CA GLN A 15 22.64 -26.95 14.90
C GLN A 15 22.35 -25.43 14.84
N ARG A 16 22.92 -24.65 15.76
CA ARG A 16 22.79 -23.20 15.79
C ARG A 16 23.43 -22.53 14.57
N LYS A 17 24.63 -22.98 14.17
CA LYS A 17 25.30 -22.53 12.94
C LYS A 17 24.43 -22.80 11.71
N GLN A 18 23.89 -24.02 11.57
CA GLN A 18 22.99 -24.34 10.46
C GLN A 18 21.72 -23.48 10.47
N GLN A 19 21.17 -23.18 11.64
CA GLN A 19 20.00 -22.31 11.76
C GLN A 19 20.31 -20.88 11.26
N ILE A 20 21.44 -20.31 11.67
CA ILE A 20 21.89 -18.97 11.23
C ILE A 20 22.12 -18.95 9.72
N GLU A 21 22.80 -19.95 9.16
CA GLU A 21 23.02 -20.06 7.71
C GLU A 21 21.70 -20.15 6.92
N ARG A 22 20.73 -20.92 7.41
CA ARG A 22 19.39 -21.02 6.78
C ARG A 22 18.67 -19.69 6.81
N GLN A 23 18.69 -18.97 7.94
CA GLN A 23 18.07 -17.64 8.05
C GLN A 23 18.76 -16.63 7.12
N TYR A 24 20.09 -16.63 7.04
CA TYR A 24 20.84 -15.77 6.14
C TYR A 24 20.51 -16.03 4.66
N ARG A 25 20.52 -17.31 4.23
CA ARG A 25 20.10 -17.69 2.86
C ARG A 25 18.68 -17.26 2.55
N LYS A 26 17.76 -17.30 3.53
CA LYS A 26 16.37 -16.82 3.38
C LYS A 26 16.31 -15.32 3.13
N LEU A 27 17.12 -14.52 3.85
CA LEU A 27 17.22 -13.08 3.64
C LEU A 27 17.80 -12.73 2.26
N LEU A 28 18.84 -13.45 1.81
CA LEU A 28 19.40 -13.28 0.47
C LEU A 28 18.38 -13.57 -0.63
N LYS A 29 17.56 -14.63 -0.48
CA LYS A 29 16.46 -14.94 -1.40
C LYS A 29 15.37 -13.86 -1.42
N LYS A 30 15.04 -13.27 -0.26
CA LYS A 30 14.10 -12.14 -0.19
C LYS A 30 14.64 -10.90 -0.91
N ARG A 31 15.93 -10.57 -0.74
CA ARG A 31 16.54 -9.43 -1.43
C ARG A 31 16.58 -9.61 -2.95
N ARG A 32 16.85 -10.83 -3.44
CA ARG A 32 16.79 -11.16 -4.88
C ARG A 32 15.38 -11.17 -5.46
N LYS A 33 14.34 -11.28 -4.63
CA LYS A 33 12.93 -11.22 -5.04
C LYS A 33 12.31 -9.81 -4.93
N VAL A 34 13.03 -8.85 -4.38
CA VAL A 34 12.70 -7.45 -4.68
C VAL A 34 12.96 -7.34 -6.18
N PRO A 35 11.96 -6.95 -7.01
CA PRO A 35 12.27 -6.58 -8.38
C PRO A 35 13.42 -5.59 -8.25
N SER A 36 14.57 -5.88 -8.86
CA SER A 36 15.49 -4.79 -9.19
C SER A 36 14.61 -3.68 -9.74
N GLN A 37 14.87 -2.43 -9.38
CA GLN A 37 14.34 -1.34 -10.18
C GLN A 37 14.86 -1.65 -11.57
N GLN A 38 14.06 -2.36 -12.36
CA GLN A 38 14.26 -2.52 -13.77
C GLN A 38 14.19 -1.09 -14.19
N ASP A 39 15.34 -0.61 -14.63
CA ASP A 39 15.51 0.69 -15.21
C ASP A 39 14.23 1.02 -15.98
N ASP A 40 13.64 2.18 -15.69
CA ASP A 40 12.56 2.79 -16.49
C ASP A 40 13.10 3.14 -17.90
N GLN A 41 13.81 2.21 -18.55
CA GLN A 41 14.02 2.18 -19.97
C GLN A 41 12.71 1.70 -20.58
N PHE A 42 11.91 2.68 -20.95
CA PHE A 42 10.79 2.51 -21.87
C PHE A 42 11.32 1.88 -23.15
N THR A 43 11.30 0.55 -23.23
CA THR A 43 11.47 -0.15 -24.48
C THR A 43 10.11 -0.10 -25.18
N ASP A 44 10.08 0.50 -26.36
CA ASP A 44 8.87 0.54 -27.23
C ASP A 44 8.44 -0.86 -27.72
N THR A 45 9.08 -1.91 -27.20
CA THR A 45 8.74 -3.31 -27.42
C THR A 45 7.78 -3.76 -26.33
N TYR A 46 6.50 -3.74 -26.66
CA TYR A 46 5.40 -4.11 -25.76
C TYR A 46 5.58 -5.52 -25.18
N PRO A 47 5.35 -5.70 -23.86
CA PRO A 47 5.33 -7.02 -23.24
C PRO A 47 4.31 -7.95 -23.93
N GLU A 48 4.73 -9.16 -24.29
CA GLU A 48 3.95 -10.13 -25.09
C GLU A 48 2.53 -10.35 -24.56
N HIS A 49 2.36 -10.35 -23.24
CA HIS A 49 1.08 -10.56 -22.58
C HIS A 49 0.07 -9.42 -22.74
N LEU A 50 0.48 -8.21 -23.16
CA LEU A 50 -0.41 -7.05 -23.37
C LEU A 50 -0.79 -6.85 -24.84
N LYS A 51 -0.20 -7.62 -25.76
CA LYS A 51 -0.45 -7.54 -27.21
C LYS A 51 -1.94 -7.61 -27.56
N HIS A 52 -2.73 -8.34 -26.79
CA HIS A 52 -4.18 -8.49 -27.02
C HIS A 52 -4.97 -7.20 -26.82
N LEU A 53 -4.60 -6.34 -25.86
CA LEU A 53 -5.25 -5.04 -25.65
C LEU A 53 -5.04 -4.13 -26.87
N TYR A 54 -3.82 -4.12 -27.40
CA TYR A 54 -3.46 -3.29 -28.54
C TYR A 54 -4.13 -3.79 -29.84
N LEU A 55 -4.14 -5.11 -30.08
CA LEU A 55 -4.87 -5.68 -31.22
C LEU A 55 -6.37 -5.35 -31.17
N ALA A 56 -6.97 -5.32 -29.98
CA ALA A 56 -8.37 -4.91 -29.80
C ALA A 56 -8.58 -3.41 -30.08
N GLU A 57 -7.66 -2.55 -29.64
CA GLU A 57 -7.70 -1.10 -29.90
C GLU A 57 -7.55 -0.77 -31.40
N GLU A 58 -6.60 -1.41 -32.09
CA GLU A 58 -6.43 -1.27 -33.54
C GLU A 58 -7.69 -1.71 -34.30
N GLU A 59 -8.33 -2.81 -33.89
CA GLU A 59 -9.55 -3.29 -34.52
C GLU A 59 -10.71 -2.31 -34.34
N MET A 60 -10.85 -1.70 -33.16
CA MET A 60 -11.84 -0.65 -32.90
C MET A 60 -11.59 0.62 -33.73
N LEU A 61 -10.34 1.05 -33.85
CA LEU A 61 -9.95 2.23 -34.65
C LEU A 61 -10.18 1.99 -36.15
N LYS A 62 -9.90 0.79 -36.64
CA LYS A 62 -10.17 0.39 -38.02
C LYS A 62 -11.67 0.33 -38.31
N LYS A 63 -12.49 -0.12 -37.35
CA LYS A 63 -13.96 -0.07 -37.43
C LYS A 63 -14.48 1.37 -37.43
N ARG A 64 -13.92 2.26 -36.60
CA ARG A 64 -14.25 3.70 -36.59
C ARG A 64 -13.91 4.40 -37.90
N ARG A 65 -12.72 4.18 -38.46
CA ARG A 65 -12.32 4.77 -39.75
C ARG A 65 -13.14 4.27 -40.94
N ARG A 66 -13.75 3.08 -40.84
CA ARG A 66 -14.68 2.55 -41.84
C ARG A 66 -16.10 3.12 -41.75
N ALA A 67 -16.42 3.89 -40.71
CA ALA A 67 -17.70 4.56 -40.53
C ALA A 67 -17.50 6.06 -40.27
N PRO A 68 -17.14 6.88 -41.28
CA PRO A 68 -16.80 8.28 -41.06
C PRO A 68 -18.00 9.23 -40.97
N ASP A 69 -19.21 8.83 -41.38
CA ASP A 69 -20.27 9.81 -41.69
C ASP A 69 -21.41 9.92 -40.66
N ALA A 70 -21.33 9.24 -39.50
CA ALA A 70 -22.46 9.19 -38.55
C ALA A 70 -22.26 9.94 -37.22
N SER A 71 -21.04 10.24 -36.78
CA SER A 71 -20.80 10.74 -35.41
C SER A 71 -20.83 12.26 -35.26
N VAL A 72 -20.33 13.02 -36.24
CA VAL A 72 -20.15 14.49 -36.10
C VAL A 72 -21.49 15.26 -36.13
N LEU A 73 -22.57 14.67 -36.63
CA LEU A 73 -23.91 15.29 -36.65
C LEU A 73 -24.70 15.13 -35.33
N SER A 74 -24.17 14.35 -34.37
CA SER A 74 -24.90 13.94 -33.18
C SER A 74 -24.57 14.70 -31.90
N GLU A 75 -23.36 15.28 -31.80
CA GLU A 75 -22.92 15.96 -30.58
C GLU A 75 -23.52 17.38 -30.46
N GLU A 76 -23.73 18.06 -31.59
CA GLU A 76 -24.28 19.42 -31.61
C GLU A 76 -25.82 19.45 -31.40
N LYS A 77 -26.52 18.36 -31.72
CA LYS A 77 -27.97 18.24 -31.47
C LYS A 77 -28.33 17.93 -30.01
N LEU A 78 -27.38 17.48 -29.18
CA LEU A 78 -27.64 17.11 -27.79
C LEU A 78 -27.55 18.31 -26.84
N ASN A 79 -26.64 19.26 -27.09
CA ASN A 79 -26.45 20.41 -26.20
C ASN A 79 -27.54 21.49 -26.34
N LYS A 80 -28.21 21.58 -27.49
CA LYS A 80 -29.27 22.57 -27.74
C LYS A 80 -30.65 22.15 -27.18
N ALA A 81 -30.80 20.89 -26.78
CA ALA A 81 -32.06 20.33 -26.30
C ALA A 81 -32.20 20.38 -24.76
N GLU A 82 -31.15 20.74 -24.03
CA GLU A 82 -31.15 20.72 -22.56
C GLU A 82 -31.56 22.07 -21.93
N GLU A 83 -31.54 23.18 -22.68
CA GLU A 83 -31.95 24.51 -22.17
C GLU A 83 -33.42 24.89 -22.41
N SER A 84 -34.16 24.15 -23.24
CA SER A 84 -35.59 24.40 -23.44
C SER A 84 -36.40 23.22 -22.92
N VAL A 85 -37.14 23.45 -21.82
CA VAL A 85 -38.44 22.87 -21.46
C VAL A 85 -38.51 22.70 -19.94
N MET A 86 -38.80 23.82 -19.28
CA MET A 86 -39.56 23.83 -18.03
C MET A 86 -41.00 23.48 -18.39
N THR A 87 -41.35 22.19 -18.35
CA THR A 87 -42.74 21.74 -18.25
C THR A 87 -42.83 20.72 -17.13
N GLU A 88 -43.56 21.11 -16.09
CA GLU A 88 -44.02 20.22 -15.04
C GLU A 88 -44.86 19.08 -15.63
N GLY A 89 -44.64 17.86 -15.14
CA GLY A 89 -45.53 16.73 -15.40
C GLY A 89 -44.89 15.55 -16.14
N ARG A 90 -44.65 14.47 -15.38
CA ARG A 90 -44.17 13.12 -15.73
C ARG A 90 -42.66 12.96 -15.77
N SER A 91 -42.14 12.38 -14.69
CA SER A 91 -40.80 11.81 -14.57
C SER A 91 -40.55 10.79 -15.69
N LYS A 92 -39.90 11.23 -16.78
CA LYS A 92 -39.38 10.32 -17.81
C LYS A 92 -38.45 9.34 -17.11
N LYS A 93 -38.78 8.04 -17.17
CA LYS A 93 -37.98 6.99 -16.55
C LYS A 93 -36.57 7.06 -17.14
N LYS A 94 -35.55 7.25 -16.29
CA LYS A 94 -34.14 7.29 -16.71
C LYS A 94 -33.81 6.05 -17.53
N THR A 95 -33.05 6.22 -18.62
CA THR A 95 -32.61 5.09 -19.46
C THR A 95 -31.60 4.25 -18.68
N SER A 96 -31.46 2.96 -19.04
CA SER A 96 -30.50 2.06 -18.38
C SER A 96 -29.07 2.65 -18.38
N ASN A 97 -28.65 3.22 -19.51
CA ASN A 97 -27.33 3.84 -19.65
C ASN A 97 -27.16 5.08 -18.75
N GLN A 98 -28.21 5.88 -18.56
CA GLN A 98 -28.15 7.02 -17.63
C GLN A 98 -28.03 6.54 -16.18
N LYS A 99 -28.79 5.52 -15.79
CA LYS A 99 -28.68 4.92 -14.45
C LYS A 99 -27.28 4.34 -14.19
N ALA A 100 -26.68 3.69 -15.19
CA ALA A 100 -25.33 3.15 -15.08
C ALA A 100 -24.27 4.23 -14.84
N LYS A 101 -24.40 5.40 -15.49
CA LYS A 101 -23.50 6.55 -15.26
C LYS A 101 -23.63 7.09 -13.83
N GLU A 102 -24.85 7.28 -13.35
CA GLU A 102 -25.09 7.77 -11.99
C GLU A 102 -24.56 6.80 -10.92
N GLU A 103 -24.75 5.49 -11.11
CA GLU A 103 -24.20 4.48 -10.20
C GLU A 103 -22.65 4.47 -10.21
N TYR A 104 -22.04 4.65 -11.39
CA TYR A 104 -20.59 4.76 -11.51
C TYR A 104 -20.03 5.97 -10.73
N GLU A 105 -20.67 7.13 -10.85
CA GLU A 105 -20.28 8.34 -10.12
C GLU A 105 -20.42 8.18 -8.61
N LYS A 106 -21.50 7.54 -8.15
CA LYS A 106 -21.67 7.20 -6.72
C LYS A 106 -20.56 6.28 -6.21
N ILE A 107 -20.22 5.23 -6.96
CA ILE A 107 -19.15 4.30 -6.61
C ILE A 107 -17.80 5.02 -6.58
N GLN A 108 -17.54 5.93 -7.51
CA GLN A 108 -16.32 6.74 -7.51
C GLN A 108 -16.24 7.63 -6.26
N ALA A 109 -17.34 8.30 -5.91
CA ALA A 109 -17.41 9.13 -4.71
C ALA A 109 -17.21 8.32 -3.41
N GLU A 110 -17.81 7.12 -3.32
CA GLU A 110 -17.65 6.22 -2.17
C GLU A 110 -16.19 5.75 -2.03
N ARG A 111 -15.56 5.37 -3.14
CA ARG A 111 -14.13 5.00 -3.18
C ARG A 111 -13.22 6.16 -2.76
N ALA A 112 -13.50 7.38 -3.23
CA ALA A 112 -12.73 8.57 -2.86
C ALA A 112 -12.83 8.84 -1.36
N ARG A 113 -14.04 8.83 -0.79
CA ARG A 113 -14.27 8.98 0.66
C ARG A 113 -13.55 7.91 1.47
N LYS A 114 -13.62 6.65 1.04
CA LYS A 114 -12.95 5.52 1.71
C LYS A 114 -11.42 5.64 1.65
N LYS A 115 -10.88 6.17 0.55
CA LYS A 115 -9.44 6.42 0.39
C LYS A 115 -8.98 7.51 1.36
N GLU A 116 -9.69 8.64 1.43
CA GLU A 116 -9.37 9.73 2.38
C GLU A 116 -9.42 9.26 3.84
N GLU A 117 -10.42 8.46 4.21
CA GLU A 117 -10.53 7.91 5.56
C GLU A 117 -9.37 6.95 5.86
N ALA A 118 -8.98 6.11 4.91
CA ALA A 118 -7.85 5.20 5.06
C ALA A 118 -6.51 5.96 5.22
N GLU A 119 -6.32 7.06 4.48
CA GLU A 119 -5.16 7.93 4.59
C GLU A 119 -5.08 8.59 5.98
N LYS A 120 -6.20 9.12 6.49
CA LYS A 120 -6.28 9.67 7.86
C LYS A 120 -5.95 8.62 8.91
N ARG A 121 -6.50 7.41 8.80
CA ARG A 121 -6.17 6.30 9.72
C ARG A 121 -4.69 5.91 9.64
N LYS A 122 -4.10 5.95 8.45
CA LYS A 122 -2.67 5.68 8.25
C LYS A 122 -1.81 6.74 8.95
N GLN A 123 -2.13 8.02 8.76
CA GLN A 123 -1.43 9.13 9.42
C GLN A 123 -1.49 9.01 10.95
N GLN A 124 -2.68 8.78 11.51
CA GLN A 124 -2.86 8.60 12.96
C GLN A 124 -2.01 7.44 13.50
N ARG A 125 -1.94 6.31 12.79
CA ARG A 125 -1.09 5.17 13.18
C ARG A 125 0.39 5.52 13.13
N GLU A 126 0.84 6.22 12.09
CA GLU A 126 2.23 6.64 11.94
C GLU A 126 2.62 7.65 13.03
N GLU A 127 1.77 8.63 13.32
CA GLU A 127 1.95 9.60 14.40
C GLU A 127 2.01 8.92 15.77
N ALA A 128 1.07 8.02 16.07
CA ALA A 128 1.07 7.26 17.31
C ALA A 128 2.36 6.42 17.47
N GLN A 129 2.84 5.80 16.39
CA GLN A 129 4.11 5.08 16.40
C GLN A 129 5.32 6.00 16.62
N ARG A 130 5.33 7.19 15.99
CA ARG A 130 6.40 8.18 16.19
C ARG A 130 6.44 8.65 17.64
N LEU A 131 5.30 9.02 18.21
CA LEU A 131 5.20 9.43 19.61
C LEU A 131 5.65 8.33 20.57
N TYR A 132 5.23 7.08 20.33
CA TYR A 132 5.67 5.94 21.13
C TYR A 132 7.20 5.77 21.08
N LYS A 133 7.80 5.84 19.88
CA LYS A 133 9.26 5.72 19.71
C LYS A 133 10.01 6.85 20.41
N GLN A 134 9.52 8.09 20.30
CA GLN A 134 10.10 9.24 20.99
C GLN A 134 10.08 9.06 22.51
N LYS A 135 8.91 8.78 23.09
CA LYS A 135 8.77 8.52 24.54
C LYS A 135 9.67 7.36 25.01
N LYS A 136 9.78 6.31 24.20
CA LYS A 136 10.66 5.17 24.49
C LYS A 136 12.14 5.58 24.49
N MET A 137 12.58 6.39 23.54
CA MET A 137 13.96 6.88 23.46
C MET A 137 14.29 7.83 24.61
N GLU A 138 13.37 8.71 24.98
CA GLU A 138 13.52 9.63 26.13
C GLU A 138 13.66 8.85 27.44
N ALA A 139 12.77 7.89 27.68
CA ALA A 139 12.87 7.01 28.84
C ALA A 139 14.20 6.25 28.84
N TYR A 140 14.59 5.66 27.70
CA TYR A 140 15.88 4.98 27.58
C TYR A 140 17.06 5.90 27.90
N LYS A 141 17.03 7.17 27.45
CA LYS A 141 18.09 8.15 27.75
C LYS A 141 18.20 8.44 29.24
N ILE A 142 17.10 8.41 29.99
CA ILE A 142 17.12 8.57 31.46
C ILE A 142 17.67 7.30 32.11
N PHE A 143 17.12 6.13 31.76
CA PHE A 143 17.49 4.85 32.38
C PHE A 143 18.91 4.37 32.04
N SER A 144 19.45 4.73 30.88
CA SER A 144 20.79 4.33 30.43
C SER A 144 21.93 5.15 31.05
N LYS A 145 21.63 6.27 31.73
CA LYS A 145 22.65 7.10 32.39
C LYS A 145 23.32 6.34 33.54
N LYS A 146 24.65 6.43 33.57
CA LYS A 146 25.51 5.82 34.57
C LYS A 146 26.38 6.87 35.25
N THR A 147 26.78 6.59 36.48
CA THR A 147 27.77 7.40 37.21
C THR A 147 29.16 7.20 36.61
N LYS A 148 30.14 8.04 37.00
CA LYS A 148 31.55 7.89 36.55
C LYS A 148 32.13 6.51 36.83
N LYS A 149 31.60 5.80 37.84
CA LYS A 149 31.98 4.44 38.23
C LYS A 149 31.19 3.34 37.48
N GLY A 150 30.35 3.70 36.52
CA GLY A 150 29.57 2.76 35.70
C GLY A 150 28.30 2.21 36.35
N GLN A 151 27.96 2.64 37.57
CA GLN A 151 26.72 2.26 38.25
C GLN A 151 25.52 3.01 37.67
N PRO A 152 24.31 2.42 37.65
CA PRO A 152 23.10 3.12 37.22
C PRO A 152 22.82 4.33 38.11
N ASN A 153 22.38 5.44 37.53
CA ASN A 153 22.00 6.63 38.30
C ASN A 153 20.56 6.51 38.81
N LEU A 154 20.40 5.96 40.02
CA LEU A 154 19.09 5.68 40.63
C LEU A 154 18.24 6.93 40.88
N ASN A 155 18.84 8.07 41.18
CA ASN A 155 18.11 9.31 41.46
C ASN A 155 17.26 9.73 40.25
N LEU A 156 17.86 9.72 39.05
CA LEU A 156 17.15 10.05 37.80
C LEU A 156 16.04 9.04 37.46
N GLN A 157 16.25 7.76 37.77
CA GLN A 157 15.25 6.72 37.56
C GLN A 157 14.07 6.90 38.52
N MET A 158 14.35 7.26 39.77
CA MET A 158 13.35 7.53 40.79
C MET A 158 12.49 8.75 40.43
N GLU A 159 13.11 9.86 40.02
CA GLU A 159 12.40 11.07 39.58
C GLU A 159 11.41 10.77 38.43
N PHE A 160 11.87 10.02 37.41
CA PHE A 160 11.01 9.63 36.29
C PHE A 160 9.84 8.74 36.72
N LEU A 161 10.05 7.84 37.68
CA LEU A 161 8.98 6.98 38.22
C LEU A 161 7.97 7.78 39.04
N LEU A 162 8.43 8.69 39.90
CA LEU A 162 7.56 9.58 40.67
C LEU A 162 6.70 10.46 39.75
N GLN A 163 7.31 11.01 38.69
CA GLN A 163 6.58 11.78 37.67
C GLN A 163 5.48 10.95 37.01
N LYS A 164 5.73 9.67 36.68
CA LYS A 164 4.71 8.78 36.14
C LYS A 164 3.57 8.50 37.12
N ILE A 165 3.87 8.33 38.40
CA ILE A 165 2.84 8.11 39.43
C ILE A 165 1.94 9.35 39.54
N GLN A 166 2.54 10.55 39.59
CA GLN A 166 1.80 11.82 39.63
C GLN A 166 0.95 12.08 38.38
N GLN A 167 1.40 11.63 37.20
CA GLN A 167 0.62 11.77 35.96
C GLN A 167 -0.54 10.76 35.84
N ASN A 168 -0.47 9.65 36.58
CA ASN A 168 -1.50 8.61 36.60
C ASN A 168 -2.48 8.76 37.78
N THR A 169 -2.26 9.77 38.63
CA THR A 169 -3.19 10.17 39.71
C THR A 169 -4.05 11.31 39.22
#